data_AF-A0A6S7F7G7-F1
#
_entry.id   AF-A0A6S7F7G7-F1
#
_cell.length_a   1.000
_cell.length_b   1.000
_cell.length_c   1.000
_cell.angle_alpha   90.00
_cell.angle_beta   90.00
_cell.angle_gamma   90.00
#
_symmetry.space_group_name_H-M   'P 1'
#
loop_
_entity.id
_entity.type
_entity.pdbx_description
1 polymer ?
#
loop_
_entity_poly.entity_id
_entity_poly.type
_entity_poly.pdbx_seq_one_letter_code
_entity_poly.pdbx_strand_id
1 'polypeptide(L)'
;MSPKSVADGLTSMTGLPSPSGLEGARAVASVPSFSCSSVSVDIKAFKGKGAFRSLSRQFADSVAQARDAMSDLALDTTRFEVGCYLRLVEERGRGALGRARLRWCIRGHARYVRFEALAGILETLPPSVVEHFRNCDVRAMELNALESVLRQAVDQVESYLRNGALRQRAGNLVPRAVLQQNTRTYERNQQS
;
A
#
# COMPACT_ATOMS: atom_id res chain seq x y z
N MET A 1 7.02 77.09 -41.52
CA MET A 1 5.71 76.96 -42.21
C MET A 1 5.10 75.64 -41.81
N SER A 2 3.84 75.63 -41.38
CA SER A 2 2.94 74.45 -41.34
C SER A 2 2.23 74.33 -42.72
N PRO A 3 1.27 73.40 -43.00
CA PRO A 3 0.75 72.20 -42.28
C PRO A 3 1.22 70.89 -42.98
N LYS A 4 0.64 69.67 -42.95
CA LYS A 4 -0.66 69.04 -42.57
C LYS A 4 -0.37 67.62 -41.98
N SER A 5 -1.23 66.86 -41.28
CA SER A 5 -2.70 66.81 -41.05
C SER A 5 -3.56 66.02 -42.06
N VAL A 6 -4.49 65.18 -41.55
CA VAL A 6 -5.49 64.34 -42.27
C VAL A 6 -4.84 63.17 -43.06
N ALA A 7 -5.30 61.91 -43.12
CA ALA A 7 -6.47 61.14 -42.65
C ALA A 7 -6.05 59.65 -42.45
N ASP A 8 -6.88 58.64 -42.12
CA ASP A 8 -8.00 58.44 -41.15
C ASP A 8 -8.41 56.94 -41.26
N GLY A 9 -9.13 56.34 -40.27
CA GLY A 9 -9.49 54.91 -40.36
C GLY A 9 -10.23 54.28 -39.17
N LEU A 10 -11.56 54.39 -39.13
CA LEU A 10 -12.44 53.67 -38.20
C LEU A 10 -12.89 52.31 -38.78
N THR A 11 -12.55 51.20 -38.13
CA THR A 11 -13.25 49.91 -38.31
C THR A 11 -13.42 49.22 -36.96
N SER A 12 -14.67 49.08 -36.51
CA SER A 12 -15.02 48.27 -35.33
C SER A 12 -15.62 46.95 -35.81
N MET A 13 -15.01 45.82 -35.47
CA MET A 13 -15.62 44.49 -35.64
C MET A 13 -15.35 43.61 -34.41
N THR A 14 -16.46 43.14 -33.86
CA THR A 14 -16.63 42.13 -32.81
C THR A 14 -15.74 40.89 -32.93
N GLY A 15 -15.23 40.38 -31.81
CA GLY A 15 -14.62 39.04 -31.76
C GLY A 15 -14.13 38.63 -30.37
N LEU A 16 -14.99 38.01 -29.56
CA LEU A 16 -14.60 37.29 -28.33
C LEU A 16 -14.34 35.81 -28.65
N PRO A 17 -13.11 35.30 -28.42
CA PRO A 17 -12.88 33.87 -28.25
C PRO A 17 -12.84 33.50 -26.75
N SER A 18 -13.65 32.53 -26.34
CA SER A 18 -13.64 32.01 -24.96
C SER A 18 -12.35 31.22 -24.66
N PRO A 19 -11.78 31.30 -23.44
CA PRO A 19 -10.64 30.49 -23.02
C PRO A 19 -11.07 29.04 -22.71
N SER A 20 -11.24 28.24 -23.76
CA SER A 20 -11.56 26.81 -23.66
C SER A 20 -10.30 25.95 -23.66
N GLY A 21 -10.19 25.02 -22.70
CA GLY A 21 -9.19 23.93 -22.75
C GLY A 21 -7.89 24.19 -21.96
N LEU A 22 -7.97 24.16 -20.63
CA LEU A 22 -6.78 23.88 -19.82
C LEU A 22 -6.42 22.40 -19.95
N GLU A 23 -5.38 22.09 -20.74
CA GLU A 23 -4.68 20.81 -20.62
C GLU A 23 -4.04 20.72 -19.23
N GLY A 24 -4.73 20.04 -18.33
CA GLY A 24 -4.28 19.73 -16.97
C GLY A 24 -4.44 18.23 -16.74
N ALA A 25 -3.64 17.42 -17.45
CA ALA A 25 -3.71 15.97 -17.41
C ALA A 25 -3.39 15.43 -16.01
N ARG A 26 -4.41 15.40 -15.14
CA ARG A 26 -4.37 14.78 -13.83
C ARG A 26 -4.25 13.27 -14.04
N ALA A 27 -3.01 12.80 -14.12
CA ALA A 27 -2.66 11.39 -14.03
C ALA A 27 -3.05 10.92 -12.62
N VAL A 28 -4.33 10.61 -12.44
CA VAL A 28 -4.83 9.87 -11.29
C VAL A 28 -4.07 8.55 -11.30
N ALA A 29 -3.14 8.40 -10.36
CA ALA A 29 -2.36 7.17 -10.24
C ALA A 29 -3.35 6.01 -10.14
N SER A 30 -3.31 5.14 -11.16
CA SER A 30 -4.22 4.00 -11.25
C SER A 30 -3.95 3.10 -10.06
N VAL A 31 -4.79 3.23 -9.01
CA VAL A 31 -4.72 2.37 -7.85
C VAL A 31 -4.84 0.95 -8.37
N PRO A 32 -3.85 0.06 -8.14
CA PRO A 32 -3.93 -1.30 -8.63
C PRO A 32 -5.12 -1.97 -7.95
N SER A 33 -6.23 -2.04 -8.68
CA SER A 33 -7.43 -2.70 -8.22
C SER A 33 -7.07 -4.17 -8.06
N PHE A 34 -7.07 -4.65 -6.81
CA PHE A 34 -6.85 -6.05 -6.49
C PHE A 34 -8.12 -6.82 -6.89
N SER A 35 -8.31 -6.94 -8.21
CA SER A 35 -9.27 -7.85 -8.82
C SER A 35 -8.84 -9.25 -8.43
N CYS A 36 -9.41 -9.74 -7.33
CA CYS A 36 -9.52 -11.15 -7.01
C CYS A 36 -10.46 -11.80 -8.04
N SER A 37 -10.02 -11.78 -9.30
CA SER A 37 -10.63 -12.49 -10.42
C SER A 37 -10.85 -13.91 -9.94
N SER A 38 -12.12 -14.34 -9.93
CA SER A 38 -12.53 -15.59 -9.31
C SER A 38 -11.99 -16.77 -10.11
N VAL A 39 -10.74 -17.16 -9.84
CA VAL A 39 -10.09 -18.30 -10.46
C VAL A 39 -10.95 -19.52 -10.16
N SER A 40 -11.64 -20.02 -11.18
CA SER A 40 -12.43 -21.24 -11.15
C SER A 40 -11.51 -22.45 -11.12
N VAL A 41 -10.80 -22.61 -9.99
CA VAL A 41 -9.87 -23.71 -9.75
C VAL A 41 -10.65 -25.02 -9.83
N ASP A 42 -10.37 -25.84 -10.84
CA ASP A 42 -10.91 -27.19 -10.88
C ASP A 42 -10.30 -28.02 -9.75
N ILE A 43 -11.08 -28.19 -8.67
CA ILE A 43 -10.72 -28.96 -7.49
C ILE A 43 -10.45 -30.43 -7.84
N LYS A 44 -11.00 -30.96 -8.95
CA LYS A 44 -10.73 -32.33 -9.43
C LYS A 44 -9.35 -32.45 -10.08
N ALA A 45 -8.86 -31.40 -10.75
CA ALA A 45 -7.50 -31.35 -11.30
C ALA A 45 -6.40 -31.27 -10.22
N PHE A 46 -6.73 -30.90 -8.97
CA PHE A 46 -5.78 -30.77 -7.86
C PHE A 46 -5.26 -32.09 -7.26
N LYS A 47 -5.43 -33.22 -7.96
CA LYS A 47 -5.00 -34.56 -7.54
C LYS A 47 -3.55 -34.86 -7.93
N GLY A 48 -2.59 -34.31 -7.18
CA GLY A 48 -1.21 -34.81 -7.20
C GLY A 48 -0.14 -33.77 -6.87
N LYS A 49 1.09 -34.25 -6.62
CA LYS A 49 2.25 -33.41 -6.24
C LYS A 49 2.58 -32.30 -7.27
N GLY A 50 2.17 -32.44 -8.52
CA GLY A 50 2.30 -31.39 -9.55
C GLY A 50 1.43 -30.15 -9.26
N ALA A 51 0.15 -30.34 -8.93
CA ALA A 51 -0.77 -29.23 -8.64
C ALA A 51 -0.32 -28.44 -7.39
N PHE A 52 0.10 -29.15 -6.33
CA PHE A 52 0.66 -28.51 -5.13
C PHE A 52 1.97 -27.77 -5.41
N ARG A 53 2.84 -28.24 -6.32
CA ARG A 53 4.03 -27.48 -6.75
C ARG A 53 3.66 -26.22 -7.53
N SER A 54 2.60 -26.25 -8.34
CA SER A 54 2.08 -25.06 -9.04
C SER A 54 1.54 -24.04 -8.05
N LEU A 55 0.69 -24.47 -7.11
CA LEU A 55 0.15 -23.62 -6.04
C LEU A 55 1.25 -23.01 -5.15
N SER A 56 2.30 -23.79 -4.85
CA SER A 56 3.46 -23.29 -4.09
C SER A 56 4.22 -22.17 -4.82
N ARG A 57 4.26 -22.19 -6.16
CA ARG A 57 4.81 -21.10 -6.96
C ARG A 57 3.88 -19.89 -6.93
N GLN A 58 2.59 -20.07 -7.24
CA GLN A 58 1.59 -18.99 -7.22
C GLN A 58 1.56 -18.21 -5.90
N PHE A 59 1.67 -18.89 -4.75
CA PHE A 59 1.80 -18.21 -3.46
C PHE A 59 3.16 -17.53 -3.26
N ALA A 60 4.27 -18.08 -3.75
CA ALA A 60 5.58 -17.42 -3.71
C ALA A 60 5.64 -16.18 -4.62
N ASP A 61 5.05 -16.25 -5.82
CA ASP A 61 4.90 -15.13 -6.75
C ASP A 61 4.04 -14.02 -6.13
N SER A 62 2.99 -14.41 -5.38
CA SER A 62 2.15 -13.49 -4.61
C SER A 62 2.91 -12.86 -3.41
N VAL A 63 3.83 -13.60 -2.77
CA VAL A 63 4.74 -13.04 -1.74
C VAL A 63 5.73 -12.05 -2.36
N ALA A 64 6.21 -12.29 -3.58
CA ALA A 64 7.05 -11.33 -4.30
C ALA A 64 6.29 -10.03 -4.58
N GLN A 65 5.12 -10.11 -5.21
CA GLN A 65 4.25 -8.95 -5.48
C GLN A 65 3.90 -8.15 -4.20
N ALA A 66 3.65 -8.84 -3.08
CA ALA A 66 3.42 -8.18 -1.80
C ALA A 66 4.66 -7.43 -1.27
N ARG A 67 5.88 -7.90 -1.58
CA ARG A 67 7.15 -7.24 -1.21
C ARG A 67 7.52 -6.10 -2.14
N ASP A 68 7.22 -6.23 -3.42
CA ASP A 68 7.38 -5.13 -4.38
C ASP A 68 6.50 -3.94 -3.92
N ALA A 69 5.23 -4.20 -3.61
CA ALA A 69 4.32 -3.22 -3.04
C ALA A 69 4.76 -2.68 -1.65
N MET A 70 5.48 -3.46 -0.84
CA MET A 70 6.11 -2.95 0.38
C MET A 70 7.30 -2.03 0.08
N SER A 71 8.12 -2.37 -0.93
CA SER A 71 9.28 -1.60 -1.35
C SER A 71 8.84 -0.25 -1.91
N ASP A 72 7.82 -0.23 -2.77
CA ASP A 72 7.23 0.99 -3.31
C ASP A 72 6.69 1.91 -2.20
N LEU A 73 5.96 1.35 -1.23
CA LEU A 73 5.43 2.12 -0.09
C LEU A 73 6.54 2.65 0.83
N ALA A 74 7.62 1.89 1.03
CA ALA A 74 8.79 2.37 1.76
C ALA A 74 9.46 3.54 1.02
N LEU A 75 9.71 3.38 -0.29
CA LEU A 75 10.28 4.43 -1.14
C LEU A 75 9.42 5.69 -1.14
N ASP A 76 8.09 5.56 -1.24
CA ASP A 76 7.18 6.72 -1.28
C ASP A 76 7.31 7.59 -0.01
N THR A 77 7.30 6.97 1.18
CA THR A 77 7.50 7.74 2.43
C THR A 77 8.86 8.42 2.53
N THR A 78 9.91 7.92 1.86
CA THR A 78 11.23 8.58 1.87
C THR A 78 11.27 9.87 1.04
N ARG A 79 10.37 10.05 0.07
CA ARG A 79 10.33 11.22 -0.83
C ARG A 79 10.04 12.55 -0.13
N PHE A 80 9.39 12.50 1.03
CA PHE A 80 8.95 13.69 1.77
C PHE A 80 10.02 14.25 2.72
N GLU A 81 11.16 13.55 2.89
CA GLU A 81 12.33 13.95 3.73
C GLU A 81 12.06 14.29 5.21
N VAL A 82 10.87 13.99 5.72
CA VAL A 82 10.24 14.39 7.01
C VAL A 82 10.97 13.97 8.30
N GLY A 83 12.21 13.47 8.23
CA GLY A 83 12.90 12.89 9.38
C GLY A 83 12.29 11.57 9.87
N CYS A 84 11.19 11.08 9.30
CA CYS A 84 10.64 9.73 9.53
C CYS A 84 10.26 9.06 8.19
N TYR A 85 10.32 7.73 8.16
CA TYR A 85 10.11 6.93 6.94
C TYR A 85 9.77 5.47 7.26
N LEU A 86 9.09 4.78 6.34
CA LEU A 86 8.97 3.32 6.36
C LEU A 86 10.23 2.68 5.79
N ARG A 87 10.67 1.59 6.43
CA ARG A 87 11.75 0.73 5.95
C ARG A 87 11.26 -0.70 5.79
N LEU A 88 11.54 -1.30 4.64
CA LEU A 88 11.42 -2.74 4.45
C LEU A 88 12.58 -3.45 5.17
N VAL A 89 12.24 -4.41 6.03
CA VAL A 89 13.17 -5.18 6.86
C VAL A 89 13.01 -6.66 6.55
N GLU A 90 14.09 -7.29 6.09
CA GLU A 90 14.11 -8.74 5.84
C GLU A 90 14.71 -9.50 7.04
N GLU A 91 13.92 -10.40 7.62
CA GLU A 91 14.34 -11.33 8.67
C GLU A 91 14.57 -12.72 8.04
N ARG A 92 15.78 -13.29 8.16
CA ARG A 92 16.07 -14.69 7.76
C ARG A 92 15.37 -15.66 8.72
N GLY A 93 14.12 -16.01 8.41
CA GLY A 93 13.28 -16.91 9.19
C GLY A 93 13.52 -18.40 8.91
N ARG A 94 13.00 -19.27 9.79
CA ARG A 94 12.82 -20.69 9.50
C ARG A 94 11.54 -20.87 8.66
N GLY A 95 11.70 -20.98 7.35
CA GLY A 95 10.64 -21.13 6.36
C GLY A 95 11.24 -21.35 4.97
N ALA A 96 10.41 -21.56 3.95
CA ALA A 96 10.89 -21.63 2.56
C ALA A 96 11.33 -20.25 2.05
N LEU A 97 10.51 -19.24 2.37
CA LEU A 97 10.78 -17.84 2.17
C LEU A 97 11.11 -17.20 3.53
N GLY A 98 12.11 -16.31 3.55
CA GLY A 98 12.37 -15.42 4.69
C GLY A 98 11.16 -14.52 4.98
N ARG A 99 11.20 -13.67 6.00
CA ARG A 99 10.09 -12.74 6.30
C ARG A 99 10.47 -11.33 5.87
N ALA A 100 9.55 -10.62 5.23
CA ALA A 100 9.68 -9.20 4.95
C ALA A 100 8.65 -8.41 5.76
N ARG A 101 9.07 -7.31 6.38
CA ARG A 101 8.19 -6.44 7.17
C ARG A 101 8.51 -4.96 7.01
N LEU A 102 7.47 -4.15 6.84
CA LEU A 102 7.55 -2.69 6.93
C LEU A 102 7.62 -2.25 8.40
N ARG A 103 8.55 -1.34 8.70
CA ARG A 103 8.79 -0.76 10.03
C ARG A 103 9.02 0.75 9.92
N TRP A 104 8.38 1.53 10.80
CA TRP A 104 8.68 2.96 10.93
C TRP A 104 10.06 3.19 11.54
N CYS A 105 10.79 4.13 10.96
CA CYS A 105 12.11 4.57 11.38
C CYS A 105 12.10 6.10 11.54
N ILE A 106 12.91 6.62 12.47
CA ILE A 106 13.23 8.05 12.56
C ILE A 106 14.68 8.22 12.08
N ARG A 107 14.94 9.21 11.25
CA ARG A 107 16.27 9.53 10.69
C ARG A 107 17.22 9.87 11.84
N GLY A 108 18.41 9.28 11.84
CA GLY A 108 19.36 9.35 12.96
C GLY A 108 19.11 8.34 14.09
N HIS A 109 17.92 7.72 14.20
CA HIS A 109 17.66 6.69 15.21
C HIS A 109 17.85 5.27 14.66
N ALA A 110 18.65 4.47 15.37
CA ALA A 110 18.94 3.07 15.01
C ALA A 110 17.84 2.06 15.41
N ARG A 111 16.67 2.51 15.88
CA ARG A 111 15.58 1.66 16.38
C ARG A 111 14.30 1.86 15.58
N TYR A 112 13.60 0.76 15.31
CA TYR A 112 12.23 0.79 14.80
C TYR A 112 11.28 1.34 15.87
N VAL A 113 10.33 2.16 15.44
CA VAL A 113 9.30 2.75 16.30
C VAL A 113 7.90 2.26 15.90
N ARG A 114 6.91 2.57 16.72
CA ARG A 114 5.49 2.48 16.34
C ARG A 114 5.02 3.83 15.80
N PHE A 115 3.94 3.86 15.02
CA PHE A 115 3.47 5.08 14.37
C PHE A 115 3.08 6.19 15.37
N GLU A 116 2.55 5.84 16.55
CA GLU A 116 2.15 6.84 17.56
C GLU A 116 3.36 7.59 18.14
N ALA A 117 4.57 7.01 18.05
CA ALA A 117 5.81 7.69 18.46
C ALA A 117 6.31 8.73 17.43
N LEU A 118 5.64 8.86 16.28
CA LEU A 118 5.91 9.92 15.29
C LEU A 118 5.10 11.19 15.54
N ALA A 119 4.21 11.25 16.54
CA ALA A 119 3.27 12.35 16.76
C ALA A 119 3.92 13.74 16.69
N GLY A 120 4.93 14.01 17.50
CA GLY A 120 5.64 15.31 17.53
C GLY A 120 6.44 15.64 16.26
N ILE A 121 6.67 14.67 15.36
CA ILE A 121 7.19 14.95 14.00
C ILE A 121 6.03 15.35 13.10
N LEU A 122 4.93 14.59 13.12
CA LEU A 122 3.73 14.83 12.32
C LEU A 122 3.01 16.14 12.67
N GLU A 123 3.08 16.58 13.92
CA GLU A 123 2.50 17.86 14.40
C GLU A 123 3.08 19.09 13.69
N THR A 124 4.28 19.00 13.11
CA THR A 124 4.93 20.13 12.39
C THR A 124 4.57 20.23 10.91
N LEU A 125 3.68 19.38 10.40
CA LEU A 125 3.47 19.17 8.96
C LEU A 125 2.13 19.70 8.44
N PRO A 126 2.02 19.94 7.12
CA PRO A 126 0.74 20.18 6.47
C PRO A 126 -0.22 18.99 6.70
N PRO A 127 -1.51 19.22 7.03
CA PRO A 127 -2.46 18.15 7.34
C PRO A 127 -2.58 17.05 6.27
N SER A 128 -2.44 17.39 5.00
CA SER A 128 -2.43 16.44 3.87
C SER A 128 -1.24 15.47 3.90
N VAL A 129 -0.08 15.89 4.40
CA VAL A 129 1.09 15.01 4.60
C VAL A 129 0.84 14.10 5.81
N VAL A 130 0.25 14.61 6.88
CA VAL A 130 -0.14 13.79 8.06
C VAL A 130 -1.17 12.72 7.67
N GLU A 131 -2.15 13.06 6.85
CA GLU A 131 -3.14 12.13 6.31
C GLU A 131 -2.49 11.06 5.42
N HIS A 132 -1.60 11.46 4.51
CA HIS A 132 -0.81 10.53 3.68
C HIS A 132 -0.01 9.54 4.57
N PHE A 133 0.72 10.02 5.58
CA PHE A 133 1.49 9.17 6.49
C PHE A 133 0.60 8.19 7.30
N ARG A 134 -0.62 8.61 7.69
CA ARG A 134 -1.62 7.71 8.31
C ARG A 134 -2.09 6.62 7.35
N ASN A 135 -2.35 6.98 6.09
CA ASN A 135 -2.73 6.01 5.06
C ASN A 135 -1.57 5.03 4.76
N CYS A 136 -0.32 5.48 4.80
CA CYS A 136 0.86 4.63 4.72
C CYS A 136 0.97 3.64 5.90
N ASP A 137 0.62 4.05 7.13
CA ASP A 137 0.65 3.14 8.29
C ASP A 137 -0.41 2.03 8.18
N VAL A 138 -1.65 2.39 7.83
CA VAL A 138 -2.72 1.42 7.54
C VAL A 138 -2.28 0.45 6.45
N ARG A 139 -1.77 0.96 5.33
CA ARG A 139 -1.32 0.12 4.22
C ARG A 139 -0.10 -0.74 4.57
N ALA A 140 0.80 -0.26 5.43
CA ALA A 140 1.92 -1.04 5.94
C ALA A 140 1.44 -2.18 6.85
N MET A 141 0.41 -1.98 7.68
CA MET A 141 -0.22 -3.03 8.47
C MET A 141 -0.90 -4.09 7.59
N GLU A 142 -1.64 -3.68 6.56
CA GLU A 142 -2.26 -4.58 5.57
C GLU A 142 -1.22 -5.46 4.86
N LEU A 143 -0.17 -4.84 4.28
CA LEU A 143 0.89 -5.57 3.58
C LEU A 143 1.65 -6.51 4.52
N ASN A 144 1.95 -6.08 5.75
CA ASN A 144 2.58 -6.92 6.78
C ASN A 144 1.73 -8.15 7.16
N ALA A 145 0.40 -8.02 7.16
CA ALA A 145 -0.50 -9.15 7.38
C ALA A 145 -0.56 -10.07 6.14
N LEU A 146 -0.67 -9.49 4.94
CA LEU A 146 -0.75 -10.22 3.68
C LEU A 146 0.51 -11.07 3.41
N GLU A 147 1.71 -10.52 3.58
CA GLU A 147 2.97 -11.26 3.49
C GLU A 147 2.97 -12.44 4.46
N SER A 148 2.62 -12.20 5.72
CA SER A 148 2.65 -13.22 6.77
C SER A 148 1.68 -14.38 6.47
N VAL A 149 0.52 -14.10 5.86
CA VAL A 149 -0.47 -15.10 5.45
C VAL A 149 0.00 -15.88 4.23
N LEU A 150 0.39 -15.20 3.14
CA LEU A 150 0.84 -15.85 1.90
C LEU A 150 2.10 -16.70 2.14
N ARG A 151 3.07 -16.18 2.89
CA ARG A 151 4.30 -16.87 3.27
C ARG A 151 4.02 -18.07 4.20
N GLN A 152 2.97 -18.01 5.03
CA GLN A 152 2.50 -19.18 5.79
C GLN A 152 1.82 -20.23 4.88
N ALA A 153 1.10 -19.82 3.83
CA ALA A 153 0.53 -20.75 2.86
C ALA A 153 1.64 -21.50 2.08
N VAL A 154 2.73 -20.81 1.68
CA VAL A 154 3.92 -21.46 1.12
C VAL A 154 4.52 -22.48 2.11
N ASP A 155 4.79 -22.10 3.36
CA ASP A 155 5.32 -23.01 4.39
C ASP A 155 4.43 -24.27 4.58
N GLN A 156 3.10 -24.11 4.50
CA GLN A 156 2.14 -25.22 4.63
C GLN A 156 2.14 -26.15 3.40
N VAL A 157 2.11 -25.60 2.19
CA VAL A 157 2.15 -26.37 0.94
C VAL A 157 3.48 -27.12 0.81
N GLU A 158 4.60 -26.48 1.16
CA GLU A 158 5.90 -27.15 1.19
C GLU A 158 6.00 -28.21 2.27
N SER A 159 5.44 -27.98 3.47
CA SER A 159 5.37 -29.01 4.52
C SER A 159 4.62 -30.25 4.03
N TYR A 160 3.54 -30.06 3.27
CA TYR A 160 2.80 -31.17 2.67
C TYR A 160 3.59 -31.86 1.55
N LEU A 161 4.21 -31.11 0.64
CA LEU A 161 5.05 -31.65 -0.43
C LEU A 161 6.26 -32.46 0.09
N ARG A 162 6.85 -32.05 1.22
CA ARG A 162 7.98 -32.73 1.87
C ARG A 162 7.55 -33.93 2.72
N ASN A 163 6.53 -33.77 3.56
CA ASN A 163 6.21 -34.76 4.61
C ASN A 163 4.94 -35.59 4.33
N GLY A 164 4.23 -35.35 3.23
CA GLY A 164 2.95 -35.99 2.91
C GLY A 164 1.75 -35.53 3.77
N ALA A 165 2.00 -34.71 4.80
CA ALA A 165 1.00 -34.25 5.75
C ALA A 165 1.00 -32.71 5.88
N LEU A 166 -0.20 -32.12 5.86
CA LEU A 166 -0.40 -30.72 6.20
C LEU A 166 -0.17 -30.56 7.71
N ARG A 167 0.76 -29.68 8.11
CA ARG A 167 0.94 -29.30 9.51
C ARG A 167 -0.23 -28.42 9.95
N GLN A 168 -1.33 -29.05 10.36
CA GLN A 168 -2.39 -28.38 11.12
C GLN A 168 -1.78 -27.83 12.41
N ARG A 169 -1.54 -26.52 12.44
CA ARG A 169 -1.12 -25.82 13.64
C ARG A 169 -2.35 -25.54 14.50
N ALA A 170 -2.74 -26.51 15.31
CA ALA A 170 -3.76 -26.32 16.35
C ALA A 170 -3.32 -25.14 17.24
N GLY A 171 -4.00 -23.99 17.10
CA GLY A 171 -3.42 -22.71 17.50
C GLY A 171 -4.30 -21.50 17.18
N ASN A 172 -5.53 -21.53 17.72
CA ASN A 172 -6.38 -20.36 18.00
C ASN A 172 -6.39 -19.23 16.95
N LEU A 173 -6.70 -19.57 15.69
CA LEU A 173 -7.21 -18.58 14.73
C LEU A 173 -8.66 -18.19 15.09
N VAL A 174 -8.82 -17.47 16.19
CA VAL A 174 -10.02 -16.69 16.49
C VAL A 174 -9.72 -15.24 16.13
N PRO A 175 -10.35 -14.63 15.10
CA PRO A 175 -10.16 -13.22 14.74
C PRO A 175 -10.75 -12.21 15.75
N ARG A 176 -10.65 -12.48 17.06
CA ARG A 176 -11.31 -11.69 18.12
C ARG A 176 -10.63 -10.34 18.42
N ALA A 177 -9.34 -10.21 18.12
CA ALA A 177 -8.56 -9.03 18.50
C ALA A 177 -8.93 -7.77 17.69
N VAL A 178 -9.10 -7.90 16.36
CA VAL A 178 -9.29 -6.74 15.46
C VAL A 178 -10.73 -6.21 15.50
N LEU A 179 -11.73 -7.10 15.64
CA LEU A 179 -13.14 -6.69 15.70
C LEU A 179 -13.54 -5.99 17.02
N GLN A 180 -12.81 -6.23 18.13
CA GLN A 180 -13.14 -5.64 19.43
C GLN A 180 -12.56 -4.24 19.68
N GLN A 181 -11.59 -3.77 18.88
CA GLN A 181 -11.08 -2.40 19.00
C GLN A 181 -12.02 -1.37 18.37
N ASN A 182 -12.73 -1.73 17.29
CA ASN A 182 -13.68 -0.83 16.64
C ASN A 182 -14.96 -0.63 17.48
N THR A 183 -15.45 -1.67 18.18
CA THR A 183 -16.66 -1.55 19.02
C THR A 183 -16.48 -0.58 20.19
N ARG A 184 -15.36 -0.69 20.92
CA ARG A 184 -15.07 0.15 22.10
C ARG A 184 -14.90 1.64 21.78
N THR A 185 -14.54 1.96 20.54
CA THR A 185 -14.38 3.36 20.09
C THR A 185 -15.74 4.03 19.84
N TYR A 186 -16.77 3.27 19.44
CA TYR A 186 -18.13 3.79 19.29
C TYR A 186 -18.84 3.96 20.64
N GLU A 187 -18.68 3.03 21.59
CA GLU A 187 -19.33 3.10 22.90
C GLU A 187 -18.88 4.32 23.72
N ARG A 188 -17.59 4.68 23.68
CA ARG A 188 -17.06 5.86 24.37
C ARG A 188 -17.59 7.18 23.80
N ASN A 189 -17.93 7.23 22.51
CA ASN A 189 -18.41 8.43 21.82
C ASN A 189 -19.95 8.60 21.88
N GLN A 190 -20.64 7.86 22.75
CA GLN A 190 -22.06 8.08 23.09
C GLN A 190 -22.28 8.35 24.59
N GLN A 191 -21.21 8.64 25.34
CA GLN A 191 -21.25 8.95 26.78
C GLN A 191 -20.46 10.21 27.14
N SER A 192 -20.40 11.17 26.22
CA SER A 192 -19.86 12.53 26.40
C SER A 192 -20.55 13.50 25.45
#